data_AF-A0A5J4QJW1-F1
#
_entry.id   AF-A0A5J4QJW1-F1
#
_cell.length_a   1.000
_cell.length_b   1.000
_cell.length_c   1.000
_cell.angle_alpha   90.00
_cell.angle_beta   90.00
_cell.angle_gamma   90.00
#
_symmetry.space_group_name_H-M   'P 1'
#
loop_
_entity.id
_entity.type
_entity.pdbx_description
1 polymer ?
#
loop_
_entity_poly.entity_id
_entity_poly.type
_entity_poly.pdbx_seq_one_letter_code
_entity_poly.pdbx_strand_id
1 'polypeptide(L)'
;MITTFPIGYYRGRIENMVGYVRCGRQVFRSINDRPFNPQTDAQMRQRTKLANILSAYRTLSSFVRESYQTRPPSLTAYNMFVKNNLRATDVFLDKREALAKACIVAEFNVSEGTLPPIETKTSGDRLLTSLRLPVGFLIDETTTLGEVSSRLVGCNASLRYGDKISILYMIQV
;
A
#
# COMPACT_ATOMS: atom_id res chain seq x y z
N MET A 1 -21.74 -52.38 -13.06
CA MET A 1 -20.98 -51.24 -12.52
C MET A 1 -19.90 -51.81 -11.61
N ILE A 2 -18.63 -51.76 -12.01
CA ILE A 2 -17.51 -52.23 -11.17
C ILE A 2 -17.02 -51.02 -10.40
N THR A 3 -17.23 -51.01 -9.08
CA THR A 3 -16.74 -49.94 -8.21
C THR A 3 -15.42 -50.39 -7.59
N THR A 4 -14.31 -49.93 -8.15
CA THR A 4 -12.98 -50.21 -7.64
C THR A 4 -12.64 -49.21 -6.54
N PHE A 5 -12.50 -49.68 -5.30
CA PHE A 5 -12.08 -48.85 -4.17
C PHE A 5 -10.62 -49.13 -3.83
N PRO A 6 -9.79 -48.09 -3.59
CA PRO A 6 -8.44 -48.31 -3.12
C PRO A 6 -8.48 -48.94 -1.73
N ILE A 7 -7.80 -50.08 -1.56
CA ILE A 7 -7.61 -50.72 -0.27
C ILE A 7 -6.40 -50.06 0.40
N GLY A 8 -6.61 -49.45 1.57
CA GLY A 8 -5.58 -48.75 2.35
C GLY A 8 -5.66 -47.23 2.31
N TYR A 9 -4.57 -46.56 2.68
CA TYR A 9 -4.49 -45.10 2.68
C TYR A 9 -4.36 -44.55 1.27
N TYR A 10 -5.30 -43.72 0.85
CA TYR A 10 -5.29 -43.10 -0.47
C TYR A 10 -5.30 -41.57 -0.36
N ARG A 11 -4.35 -40.92 -1.03
CA ARG A 11 -4.30 -39.46 -1.16
C ARG A 11 -4.15 -39.11 -2.63
N GLY A 12 -5.17 -38.52 -3.23
CA GLY A 12 -5.15 -38.23 -4.66
C GLY A 12 -6.53 -37.98 -5.26
N ARG A 13 -6.55 -37.87 -6.58
CA ARG A 13 -7.75 -37.63 -7.39
C ARG A 13 -8.20 -38.93 -8.06
N ILE A 14 -9.47 -39.28 -7.92
CA ILE A 14 -10.15 -40.37 -8.63
C ILE A 14 -11.30 -39.72 -9.39
N GLU A 15 -11.12 -39.51 -10.69
CA GLU A 15 -12.11 -38.83 -11.55
C GLU A 15 -12.60 -37.49 -10.95
N ASN A 16 -13.87 -37.44 -10.53
CA ASN A 16 -14.54 -36.29 -9.94
C ASN A 16 -14.51 -36.29 -8.41
N MET A 17 -13.73 -37.17 -7.78
CA MET A 17 -13.55 -37.27 -6.34
C MET A 17 -12.10 -37.06 -5.94
N VAL A 18 -11.89 -36.54 -4.74
CA VAL A 18 -10.58 -36.45 -4.09
C VAL A 18 -10.62 -37.22 -2.78
N GLY A 19 -9.64 -38.09 -2.60
CA GLY A 19 -9.42 -38.85 -1.37
C GLY A 19 -8.29 -38.25 -0.54
N TYR A 20 -8.48 -38.12 0.76
CA TYR A 20 -7.44 -37.71 1.71
C TYR A 20 -7.76 -38.19 3.13
N VAL A 21 -6.76 -38.19 4.01
CA VAL A 21 -6.95 -38.56 5.42
C VAL A 21 -7.22 -37.32 6.26
N ARG A 22 -8.27 -37.37 7.07
CA ARG A 22 -8.60 -36.33 8.06
C ARG A 22 -8.89 -36.99 9.40
N CYS A 23 -8.12 -36.62 10.42
CA CYS A 23 -8.26 -37.17 11.78
C CYS A 23 -8.23 -38.72 11.81
N GLY A 24 -7.28 -39.33 11.08
CA GLY A 24 -7.13 -40.79 10.99
C GLY A 24 -8.18 -41.51 10.14
N ARG A 25 -9.18 -40.81 9.60
CA ARG A 25 -10.22 -41.38 8.73
C ARG A 25 -9.95 -41.06 7.26
N GLN A 26 -10.14 -42.06 6.41
CA GLN A 26 -10.15 -41.87 4.95
C GLN A 26 -11.44 -41.14 4.55
N VAL A 27 -11.30 -40.01 3.87
CA VAL A 27 -12.42 -39.18 3.40
C VAL A 27 -12.35 -39.08 1.88
N PHE A 28 -13.46 -39.40 1.22
CA PHE A 28 -13.67 -39.12 -0.20
C PHE A 28 -14.73 -38.03 -0.31
N ARG A 29 -14.44 -37.00 -1.11
CA ARG A 29 -15.40 -35.95 -1.43
C ARG A 29 -15.40 -35.68 -2.92
N SER A 30 -16.52 -35.23 -3.46
CA SER A 30 -16.55 -34.66 -4.80
C SER A 30 -15.63 -33.45 -4.89
N ILE A 31 -15.03 -33.27 -6.04
CA ILE A 31 -14.21 -32.10 -6.35
C ILE A 31 -15.17 -30.93 -6.57
N ASN A 32 -14.88 -29.81 -5.90
CA ASN A 32 -15.55 -28.57 -6.22
C ASN A 32 -14.82 -27.93 -7.39
N ASP A 33 -15.35 -28.09 -8.60
CA ASP A 33 -14.76 -27.53 -9.82
C ASP A 33 -14.95 -26.00 -9.92
N ARG A 34 -15.83 -25.42 -9.09
CA ARG A 34 -16.09 -23.97 -9.03
C ARG A 34 -16.03 -23.48 -7.59
N PRO A 35 -14.85 -23.50 -6.95
CA PRO A 35 -14.71 -22.99 -5.61
C PRO A 35 -15.01 -21.48 -5.57
N PHE A 36 -15.75 -21.03 -4.55
CA PHE A 36 -16.06 -19.61 -4.34
C PHE A 36 -14.79 -18.75 -4.20
N ASN A 37 -13.74 -19.32 -3.62
CA ASN A 37 -12.41 -18.73 -3.51
C ASN A 37 -11.37 -19.70 -4.08
N PRO A 38 -11.05 -19.62 -5.38
CA PRO A 38 -10.13 -20.57 -6.02
C PRO A 38 -8.68 -20.45 -5.55
N GLN A 39 -8.32 -19.35 -4.87
CA GLN A 39 -6.96 -19.10 -4.39
C GLN A 39 -5.90 -19.26 -5.48
N THR A 40 -6.20 -18.79 -6.70
CA THR A 40 -5.25 -18.84 -7.80
C THR A 40 -3.98 -18.06 -7.46
N ASP A 41 -2.87 -18.36 -8.12
CA ASP A 41 -1.59 -17.67 -7.88
C ASP A 41 -1.72 -16.15 -8.02
N ALA A 42 -2.50 -15.68 -9.00
CA ALA A 42 -2.79 -14.26 -9.16
C ALA A 42 -3.55 -13.67 -7.95
N GLN A 43 -4.56 -14.39 -7.43
CA GLN A 43 -5.31 -13.95 -6.25
C GLN A 43 -4.42 -13.94 -4.99
N MET A 44 -3.59 -14.97 -4.82
CA MET A 44 -2.67 -15.05 -3.68
C MET A 44 -1.60 -13.96 -3.75
N ARG A 45 -1.04 -13.72 -4.95
CA ARG A 45 -0.09 -12.63 -5.19
C ARG A 45 -0.67 -11.27 -4.82
N GLN A 46 -1.92 -10.98 -5.22
CA GLN A 46 -2.60 -9.73 -4.85
C GLN A 46 -2.83 -9.61 -3.33
N ARG A 47 -3.20 -10.70 -2.66
CA ARG A 47 -3.38 -10.73 -1.20
C ARG A 47 -2.06 -10.44 -0.45
N THR A 48 -0.95 -10.99 -0.95
CA THR A 48 0.35 -10.77 -0.33
C THR A 48 0.83 -9.32 -0.48
N LYS A 49 0.60 -8.67 -1.64
CA LYS A 49 0.89 -7.24 -1.81
C LYS A 49 0.12 -6.36 -0.84
N LEU A 50 -1.15 -6.72 -0.61
CA LEU A 50 -2.05 -5.92 0.23
C LEU A 50 -1.49 -5.77 1.64
N ALA A 51 -0.79 -6.78 2.18
CA ALA A 51 -0.24 -6.73 3.53
C ALA A 51 0.70 -5.53 3.73
N ASN A 52 1.65 -5.31 2.81
CA ASN A 52 2.58 -4.17 2.91
C ASN A 52 1.86 -2.83 2.78
N ILE A 53 0.95 -2.71 1.81
CA ILE A 53 0.18 -1.48 1.55
C ILE A 53 -0.65 -1.11 2.78
N LEU A 54 -1.27 -2.09 3.45
CA LEU A 54 -2.04 -1.84 4.66
C LEU A 54 -1.17 -1.42 5.84
N SER A 55 0.03 -2.00 5.99
CA SER A 55 1.00 -1.55 6.98
C SER A 55 1.43 -0.10 6.72
N ALA A 56 1.77 0.24 5.47
CA ALA A 56 2.12 1.60 5.08
C ALA A 56 0.97 2.59 5.32
N TYR A 57 -0.26 2.22 4.95
CA TYR A 57 -1.43 3.06 5.21
C TYR A 57 -1.62 3.34 6.71
N ARG A 58 -1.42 2.35 7.59
CA ARG A 58 -1.55 2.56 9.03
C ARG A 58 -0.60 3.65 9.52
N THR A 59 0.65 3.62 9.07
CA THR A 59 1.67 4.61 9.40
C THR A 59 1.34 5.99 8.81
N LEU A 60 0.83 6.03 7.58
CA LEU A 60 0.60 7.28 6.83
C LEU A 60 -0.82 7.82 6.91
N SER A 61 -1.69 7.18 7.68
CA SER A 61 -3.14 7.41 7.64
C SER A 61 -3.54 8.86 7.92
N SER A 62 -2.80 9.58 8.77
CA SER A 62 -3.01 10.99 9.05
C SER A 62 -2.84 11.86 7.80
N PHE A 63 -1.78 11.63 7.04
CA PHE A 63 -1.48 12.36 5.80
C PHE A 63 -2.41 11.96 4.68
N VAL A 64 -2.67 10.66 4.54
CA VAL A 64 -3.46 10.10 3.43
C VAL A 64 -4.91 10.59 3.45
N ARG A 65 -5.49 10.88 4.62
CA ARG A 65 -6.91 11.26 4.74
C ARG A 65 -7.27 12.51 3.94
N GLU A 66 -6.34 13.44 3.79
CA GLU A 66 -6.55 14.75 3.18
C GLU A 66 -5.73 14.96 1.89
N SER A 67 -5.01 13.94 1.43
CA SER A 67 -4.02 14.06 0.36
C SER A 67 -4.57 13.82 -1.05
N TYR A 68 -5.80 13.33 -1.17
CA TYR A 68 -6.48 13.07 -2.45
C TYR A 68 -7.50 14.17 -2.73
N GLN A 69 -7.14 15.13 -3.58
CA GLN A 69 -7.99 16.28 -3.90
C GLN A 69 -9.25 15.87 -4.67
N THR A 70 -9.10 15.04 -5.70
CA THR A 70 -10.20 14.54 -6.53
C THR A 70 -10.48 13.08 -6.18
N ARG A 71 -11.65 12.84 -5.58
CA ARG A 71 -12.07 11.50 -5.20
C ARG A 71 -13.53 11.26 -5.58
N PRO A 72 -13.86 10.11 -6.19
CA PRO A 72 -15.25 9.73 -6.40
C PRO A 72 -16.02 9.70 -5.07
N PRO A 73 -17.28 10.14 -5.01
CA PRO A 73 -18.05 10.21 -3.76
C PRO A 73 -18.15 8.87 -3.02
N SER A 74 -18.11 7.75 -3.74
CA SER A 74 -18.21 6.39 -3.20
C SER A 74 -16.89 5.84 -2.63
N LEU A 75 -15.76 6.52 -2.86
CA LEU A 75 -14.45 6.07 -2.40
C LEU A 75 -13.98 6.90 -1.22
N THR A 76 -13.26 6.26 -0.31
CA THR A 76 -12.52 6.91 0.77
C THR A 76 -11.07 7.13 0.36
N ALA A 77 -10.34 7.96 1.08
CA ALA A 77 -8.92 8.18 0.84
C ALA A 77 -8.11 6.89 1.01
N TYR A 78 -8.54 6.04 1.95
CA TYR A 78 -8.05 4.68 2.09
C TYR A 78 -8.24 3.86 0.80
N ASN A 79 -9.45 3.87 0.22
CA ASN A 79 -9.71 3.13 -1.01
C ASN A 79 -8.85 3.64 -2.17
N MET A 80 -8.64 4.96 -2.28
CA MET A 80 -7.74 5.55 -3.27
C MET A 80 -6.30 5.10 -3.06
N PHE A 81 -5.80 5.19 -1.84
CA PHE A 81 -4.45 4.76 -1.48
C PHE A 81 -4.22 3.29 -1.82
N VAL A 82 -5.12 2.41 -1.40
CA VAL A 82 -4.99 0.97 -1.70
C VAL A 82 -5.05 0.73 -3.21
N LYS A 83 -5.98 1.37 -3.93
CA LYS A 83 -6.14 1.20 -5.39
C LYS A 83 -4.89 1.64 -6.16
N ASN A 84 -4.36 2.82 -5.85
CA ASN A 84 -3.22 3.41 -6.56
C ASN A 84 -1.95 2.58 -6.30
N ASN A 85 -1.73 2.17 -5.05
CA ASN A 85 -0.52 1.43 -4.66
C ASN A 85 -0.57 -0.06 -5.01
N LEU A 86 -1.75 -0.67 -5.12
CA LEU A 86 -1.86 -2.09 -5.48
C LEU A 86 -1.36 -2.39 -6.90
N ARG A 87 -1.46 -1.40 -7.80
CA ARG A 87 -0.93 -1.48 -9.16
C ARG A 87 0.54 -1.07 -9.24
N ALA A 88 0.94 -0.07 -8.48
CA ALA A 88 2.28 0.52 -8.57
C ALA A 88 3.35 -0.27 -7.81
N THR A 89 2.99 -0.88 -6.67
CA THR A 89 3.98 -1.50 -5.78
C THR A 89 4.10 -3.00 -6.02
N ASP A 90 5.36 -3.48 -6.17
CA ASP A 90 5.73 -4.90 -6.29
C ASP A 90 6.43 -5.43 -5.03
N VAL A 91 5.91 -5.08 -3.86
CA VAL A 91 6.42 -5.56 -2.57
C VAL A 91 5.53 -6.66 -2.03
N PHE A 92 6.15 -7.77 -1.64
CA PHE A 92 5.49 -8.94 -1.10
C PHE A 92 6.08 -9.24 0.27
N LEU A 93 5.22 -9.44 1.26
CA LEU A 93 5.63 -9.88 2.59
C LEU A 93 5.47 -11.38 2.72
N ASP A 94 6.38 -12.02 3.44
CA ASP A 94 6.17 -13.39 3.87
C ASP A 94 5.05 -13.46 4.94
N LYS A 95 4.66 -14.68 5.31
CA LYS A 95 3.61 -14.88 6.31
C LYS A 95 3.99 -14.32 7.69
N ARG A 96 5.26 -14.37 8.08
CA ARG A 96 5.74 -13.93 9.40
C ARG A 96 5.77 -12.40 9.48
N GLU A 97 6.30 -11.75 8.45
CA GLU A 97 6.34 -10.31 8.25
C GLU A 97 4.93 -9.71 8.21
N ALA A 98 4.01 -10.34 7.47
CA ALA A 98 2.62 -9.90 7.41
C ALA A 98 1.92 -9.99 8.78
N LEU A 99 2.18 -11.05 9.54
CA LEU A 99 1.66 -11.21 10.92
C LEU A 99 2.28 -10.19 11.88
N ALA A 100 3.56 -9.89 11.72
CA ALA A 100 4.27 -8.85 12.46
C ALA A 100 3.86 -7.42 12.04
N LYS A 101 3.03 -7.28 11.00
CA LYS A 101 2.65 -6.00 10.39
C LYS A 101 3.88 -5.20 9.94
N ALA A 102 4.89 -5.89 9.43
CA ALA A 102 6.07 -5.25 8.85
C ALA A 102 5.66 -4.29 7.72
N CYS A 103 6.45 -3.24 7.55
CA CYS A 103 6.26 -2.23 6.51
C CYS A 103 7.59 -2.03 5.80
N ILE A 104 7.69 -2.53 4.58
CA ILE A 104 8.82 -2.25 3.70
C ILE A 104 8.55 -0.91 3.03
N VAL A 105 9.52 -0.01 3.15
CA VAL A 105 9.44 1.33 2.54
C VAL A 105 9.57 1.18 1.03
N ALA A 106 8.62 1.76 0.30
CA ALA A 106 8.57 1.75 -1.15
C ALA A 106 8.03 3.09 -1.65
N GLU A 107 8.05 3.28 -2.96
CA GLU A 107 7.45 4.45 -3.62
C GLU A 107 5.92 4.36 -3.57
N PHE A 108 5.35 4.80 -2.45
CA PHE A 108 3.90 4.87 -2.29
C PHE A 108 3.34 6.16 -2.90
N ASN A 109 2.27 6.03 -3.67
CA ASN A 109 1.40 7.15 -3.99
C ASN A 109 0.64 7.56 -2.73
N VAL A 110 1.11 8.60 -2.05
CA VAL A 110 0.49 9.12 -0.80
C VAL A 110 -0.52 10.23 -1.09
N SER A 111 -0.32 11.01 -2.16
CA SER A 111 -1.15 12.16 -2.53
C SER A 111 -1.42 12.20 -4.02
N GLU A 112 -2.55 12.80 -4.40
CA GLU A 112 -2.91 13.08 -5.79
C GLU A 112 -3.69 14.39 -5.85
N GLY A 113 -3.30 15.28 -6.75
CA GLY A 113 -3.90 16.59 -6.87
C GLY A 113 -3.42 17.34 -8.11
N THR A 114 -3.86 18.59 -8.23
CA THR A 114 -3.57 19.46 -9.38
C THR A 114 -2.30 20.28 -9.21
N LEU A 115 -1.68 20.27 -8.03
CA LEU A 115 -0.44 20.99 -7.78
C LEU A 115 0.72 20.32 -8.53
N PRO A 116 1.67 21.11 -9.06
CA PRO A 116 2.85 20.58 -9.71
C PRO A 116 3.68 19.75 -8.72
N PRO A 117 4.33 18.66 -9.17
CA PRO A 117 5.23 17.89 -8.32
C PRO A 117 6.35 18.76 -7.74
N ILE A 118 6.63 18.57 -6.45
CA ILE A 118 7.78 19.19 -5.81
C ILE A 118 8.98 18.28 -6.05
N GLU A 119 9.94 18.75 -6.83
CA GLU A 119 11.18 18.01 -7.05
C GLU A 119 12.02 18.05 -5.79
N THR A 120 12.63 16.91 -5.47
CA THR A 120 13.53 16.80 -4.32
C THR A 120 14.86 16.22 -4.77
N LYS A 121 15.95 16.76 -4.22
CA LYS A 121 17.31 16.30 -4.45
C LYS A 121 18.05 16.25 -3.13
N THR A 122 18.73 15.14 -2.87
CA THR A 122 19.62 15.02 -1.72
C THR A 122 20.95 15.70 -2.04
N SER A 123 21.42 16.54 -1.12
CA SER A 123 22.72 17.21 -1.20
C SER A 123 23.40 17.12 0.17
N GLY A 124 24.26 16.11 0.33
CA GLY A 124 24.82 15.74 1.64
C GLY A 124 23.71 15.37 2.61
N ASP A 125 23.69 16.02 3.78
CA ASP A 125 22.71 15.82 4.85
C ASP A 125 21.46 16.72 4.70
N ARG A 126 21.23 17.27 3.51
CA ARG A 126 20.11 18.20 3.26
C ARG A 126 19.23 17.72 2.12
N LEU A 127 17.92 17.86 2.31
CA LEU A 127 16.93 17.70 1.26
C LEU A 127 16.68 19.07 0.61
N LEU A 128 17.08 19.21 -0.65
CA LEU A 128 16.78 20.39 -1.46
C LEU A 128 15.45 20.16 -2.18
N THR A 129 14.54 21.11 -2.10
CA THR A 129 13.26 21.08 -2.80
C THR A 129 13.21 22.14 -3.89
N SER A 130 12.39 21.97 -4.92
CA SER A 130 12.13 23.01 -5.93
C SER A 130 11.35 24.23 -5.40
N LEU A 131 10.83 24.18 -4.16
CA LEU A 131 10.14 25.29 -3.51
C LEU A 131 11.08 26.48 -3.32
N ARG A 132 10.66 27.65 -3.82
CA ARG A 132 11.42 28.89 -3.76
C ARG A 132 11.13 29.65 -2.47
N LEU A 133 12.17 30.26 -1.92
CA LEU A 133 12.10 31.23 -0.83
C LEU A 133 12.83 32.52 -1.26
N PRO A 134 12.55 33.66 -0.62
CA PRO A 134 13.29 34.89 -0.88
C PRO A 134 14.79 34.70 -0.66
N VAL A 135 15.60 35.39 -1.46
CA VAL A 135 17.06 35.34 -1.31
C VAL A 135 17.46 35.81 0.08
N GLY A 136 18.30 35.04 0.77
CA GLY A 136 18.78 35.35 2.12
C GLY A 136 17.77 35.08 3.24
N PHE A 137 16.59 34.52 2.93
CA PHE A 137 15.65 34.09 3.96
C PHE A 137 16.19 32.86 4.69
N LEU A 138 16.40 32.99 5.99
CA LEU A 138 16.82 31.93 6.89
C LEU A 138 15.70 31.66 7.87
N ILE A 139 15.42 30.38 8.12
CA ILE A 139 14.49 29.95 9.16
C ILE A 139 15.30 29.75 10.42
N ASP A 140 14.98 30.51 11.45
CA ASP A 140 15.57 30.44 12.79
C ASP A 140 14.48 30.26 13.86
N GLU A 141 14.89 30.29 15.13
CA GLU A 141 14.00 30.10 16.28
C GLU A 141 12.93 31.20 16.43
N THR A 142 13.15 32.37 15.83
CA THR A 142 12.20 33.51 15.87
C THR A 142 11.21 33.48 14.72
N THR A 143 11.50 32.70 13.68
CA THR A 143 10.70 32.65 12.46
C THR A 143 9.38 31.94 12.71
N THR A 144 8.27 32.61 12.43
CA THR A 144 6.93 32.05 12.64
C THR A 144 6.45 31.23 11.45
N LEU A 145 5.52 30.29 11.69
CA LEU A 145 4.86 29.53 10.63
C LEU A 145 4.16 30.43 9.60
N GLY A 146 3.57 31.54 10.07
CA GLY A 146 2.90 32.52 9.21
C GLY A 146 3.86 33.22 8.25
N GLU A 147 5.06 33.58 8.75
CA GLU A 147 6.10 34.17 7.91
C GLU A 147 6.56 33.20 6.83
N VAL A 148 6.96 31.97 7.22
CA VAL A 148 7.39 30.94 6.25
C VAL A 148 6.31 30.71 5.19
N SER A 149 5.05 30.59 5.62
CA SER A 149 3.91 30.37 4.73
C SER A 149 3.70 31.54 3.75
N SER A 150 3.75 32.78 4.24
CA SER A 150 3.60 33.97 3.39
C SER A 150 4.75 34.12 2.38
N ARG A 151 5.98 33.78 2.77
CA ARG A 151 7.14 33.78 1.88
C ARG A 151 7.04 32.69 0.81
N LEU A 152 6.62 31.48 1.20
CA LEU A 152 6.42 30.37 0.25
C LEU A 152 5.34 30.73 -0.79
N VAL A 153 4.18 31.21 -0.36
CA VAL A 153 3.10 31.60 -1.29
C VAL A 153 3.54 32.77 -2.18
N GLY A 154 4.26 33.75 -1.64
CA GLY A 154 4.76 34.90 -2.41
C GLY A 154 5.80 34.55 -3.49
N CYS A 155 6.59 33.50 -3.28
CA CYS A 155 7.65 33.09 -4.21
C CYS A 155 7.27 31.94 -5.16
N ASN A 156 6.15 31.26 -4.92
CA ASN A 156 5.72 30.10 -5.70
C ASN A 156 4.29 30.31 -6.22
N ALA A 157 4.15 30.71 -7.48
CA ALA A 157 2.86 31.05 -8.09
C ALA A 157 1.82 29.91 -8.10
N SER A 158 2.27 28.66 -7.97
CA SER A 158 1.38 27.49 -7.91
C SER A 158 0.77 27.27 -6.53
N LEU A 159 1.33 27.84 -5.46
CA LEU A 159 0.85 27.67 -4.10
C LEU A 159 -0.17 28.73 -3.73
N ARG A 160 -1.16 28.33 -2.94
CA ARG A 160 -2.20 29.21 -2.40
C ARG A 160 -2.33 29.03 -0.90
N TYR A 161 -2.87 30.04 -0.23
CA TYR A 161 -3.25 29.91 1.16
C TYR A 161 -4.31 28.81 1.31
N GLY A 162 -4.06 27.88 2.23
CA GLY A 162 -4.88 26.69 2.43
C GLY A 162 -4.26 25.41 1.87
N ASP A 163 -3.27 25.51 0.99
CA ASP A 163 -2.50 24.34 0.54
C ASP A 163 -1.70 23.75 1.72
N LYS A 164 -1.61 22.42 1.76
CA LYS A 164 -0.88 21.68 2.80
C LYS A 164 0.37 21.05 2.20
N ILE A 165 1.53 21.43 2.72
CA ILE A 165 2.81 20.83 2.36
C ILE A 165 3.21 19.91 3.51
N SER A 166 3.53 18.65 3.19
CA SER A 166 3.99 17.65 4.16
C SER A 166 5.25 16.99 3.61
N ILE A 167 6.31 16.95 4.43
CA ILE A 167 7.56 16.25 4.09
C ILE A 167 7.56 14.93 4.85
N LEU A 168 7.59 13.83 4.11
CA LEU A 168 7.59 12.48 4.67
C LEU A 168 8.99 11.88 4.53
N TYR A 169 9.66 11.69 5.66
CA TYR A 169 10.93 10.96 5.71
C TYR A 169 10.69 9.56 6.27
N MET A 170 10.81 8.54 5.42
CA MET A 170 10.58 7.15 5.80
C MET A 170 11.92 6.41 5.87
N ILE A 171 12.18 5.78 7.01
CA ILE A 171 13.35 4.94 7.23
C ILE A 171 12.86 3.52 7.51
N GLN A 172 13.50 2.55 6.89
CA GLN A 172 13.31 1.14 7.23
C GLN A 172 14.36 0.76 8.28
N VAL A 173 13.91 0.26 9.43
CA VAL A 173 14.73 -0.16 10.57
C VAL A 173 14.62 -1.66 10.73
#